data_AF-A0A1Y3ESP6-F1
#
_entry.id   AF-A0A1Y3ESP6-F1
#
_cell.length_a   1.000
_cell.length_b   1.000
_cell.length_c   1.000
_cell.angle_alpha   90.00
_cell.angle_beta   90.00
_cell.angle_gamma   90.00
#
_symmetry.space_group_name_H-M   'P 1'
#
loop_
_entity.id
_entity.type
_entity.pdbx_description
1 polymer ?
#
loop_
_entity_poly.entity_id
_entity_poly.type
_entity_poly.pdbx_seq_one_letter_code
_entity_poly.pdbx_strand_id
1 'polypeptide(L)'
;MGKKVCLVTNNSTKSPLDYLNKCEKLGIHILNEEEIVSSSTVAAYYLKHKLHVRNKVYVIGGPGLGKELDKIGIQHVGIGADHFEDYHRAGSVLASVKVASGREPIVIGKPHRPILTYLKEKLGLDPSKTLMTGDTLATDIAFAKRHGLASMLVLSGNTTLEDVKNARTELSPDYYANSLKTLCELEGEI
;
A
#
# COMPACT_ATOMS: atom_id res chain seq x y z
N MET A 1 0.75 -25.63 4.81
CA MET A 1 0.32 -24.23 4.95
C MET A 1 -0.63 -23.87 3.81
N GLY A 2 -1.73 -23.17 4.08
CA GLY A 2 -2.72 -22.75 3.08
C GLY A 2 -3.10 -21.26 3.13
N LYS A 3 -2.41 -20.46 3.95
CA LYS A 3 -2.64 -19.01 4.04
C LYS A 3 -1.82 -18.30 2.95
N LYS A 4 -2.46 -17.38 2.24
CA LYS A 4 -1.79 -16.52 1.25
C LYS A 4 -1.27 -15.27 1.95
N VAL A 5 -0.04 -14.86 1.63
CA VAL A 5 0.57 -13.65 2.18
C VAL A 5 0.73 -12.63 1.05
N CYS A 6 0.39 -11.37 1.32
CA CYS A 6 0.54 -10.27 0.38
C CYS A 6 1.18 -9.08 1.08
N LEU A 7 2.19 -8.47 0.44
CA LEU A 7 2.84 -7.25 0.90
C LEU A 7 2.14 -6.04 0.28
N VAL A 8 1.60 -5.15 1.12
CA VAL A 8 0.85 -3.98 0.69
C VAL A 8 1.55 -2.70 1.15
N THR A 9 1.98 -1.84 0.21
CA THR A 9 2.79 -0.64 0.47
C THR A 9 2.24 0.62 -0.20
N ASN A 10 2.29 1.76 0.50
CA ASN A 10 1.93 3.08 -0.04
C ASN A 10 3.10 3.80 -0.74
N ASN A 11 4.25 3.14 -0.86
CA ASN A 11 5.39 3.71 -1.55
C ASN A 11 5.26 3.48 -3.07
N SER A 12 5.34 4.56 -3.85
CA SER A 12 5.26 4.56 -5.31
C SER A 12 6.62 4.62 -6.04
N THR A 13 7.73 4.77 -5.31
CA THR A 13 9.05 4.95 -5.93
C THR A 13 9.70 3.64 -6.37
N LYS A 14 9.31 2.53 -5.74
CA LYS A 14 9.85 1.18 -6.00
C LYS A 14 8.84 0.32 -6.77
N SER A 15 9.35 -0.49 -7.69
CA SER A 15 8.56 -1.52 -8.38
C SER A 15 8.40 -2.77 -7.51
N PRO A 16 7.42 -3.64 -7.81
CA PRO A 16 7.31 -4.96 -7.16
C PRO A 16 8.62 -5.77 -7.18
N LEU A 17 9.35 -5.76 -8.30
CA LEU A 17 10.67 -6.41 -8.42
C LEU A 17 11.71 -5.83 -7.44
N ASP A 18 11.72 -4.50 -7.24
CA ASP A 18 12.64 -3.86 -6.27
C ASP A 18 12.33 -4.32 -4.83
N TYR A 19 11.05 -4.60 -4.53
CA TYR A 19 10.63 -5.14 -3.24
C TYR A 19 10.99 -6.62 -3.07
N LEU A 20 10.85 -7.45 -4.10
CA LEU A 20 11.33 -8.84 -4.07
C LEU A 20 12.81 -8.90 -3.77
N ASN A 21 13.62 -8.15 -4.51
CA ASN A 21 15.07 -8.09 -4.30
C ASN A 21 15.44 -7.64 -2.87
N LYS A 22 14.63 -6.76 -2.25
CA LYS A 22 14.80 -6.38 -0.85
C LYS A 22 14.40 -7.52 0.09
N CYS A 23 13.29 -8.21 -0.17
CA CYS A 23 12.82 -9.34 0.62
C CYS A 23 13.84 -10.48 0.62
N GLU A 24 14.41 -10.81 -0.54
CA GLU A 24 15.46 -11.83 -0.68
C GLU A 24 16.69 -11.52 0.18
N LYS A 25 17.16 -10.26 0.16
CA LYS A 25 18.29 -9.82 1.00
C LYS A 25 18.01 -9.90 2.50
N LEU A 26 16.74 -9.91 2.89
CA LEU A 26 16.28 -10.04 4.28
C LEU A 26 15.91 -11.50 4.63
N GLY A 27 16.13 -12.47 3.72
CA GLY A 27 15.79 -13.87 3.93
C GLY A 27 14.28 -14.18 3.80
N ILE A 28 13.50 -13.29 3.20
CA ILE A 28 12.05 -13.46 2.98
C ILE A 28 11.84 -14.00 1.56
N HIS A 29 11.57 -15.29 1.45
CA HIS A 29 11.42 -16.01 0.17
C HIS A 29 10.00 -16.47 -0.13
N ILE A 30 9.03 -16.09 0.71
CA ILE A 30 7.64 -16.56 0.62
C ILE A 30 6.77 -15.77 -0.37
N LEU A 31 7.30 -14.68 -0.94
CA LEU A 31 6.55 -13.76 -1.80
C LEU A 31 6.98 -13.89 -3.26
N ASN A 32 6.02 -13.79 -4.17
CA ASN A 32 6.26 -13.54 -5.59
C ASN A 32 5.83 -12.12 -6.01
N GLU A 33 6.07 -11.74 -7.27
CA GLU A 33 5.83 -10.35 -7.74
C GLU A 33 4.34 -9.96 -7.65
N GLU A 34 3.42 -10.91 -7.88
CA GLU A 34 1.97 -10.67 -7.86
C GLU A 34 1.45 -10.43 -6.43
N GLU A 35 2.18 -10.94 -5.43
CA GLU A 35 1.88 -10.78 -4.00
C GLU A 35 2.41 -9.45 -3.44
N ILE A 36 3.08 -8.62 -4.25
CA ILE A 36 3.53 -7.28 -3.86
C ILE A 36 2.66 -6.22 -4.53
N VAL A 37 1.90 -5.52 -3.70
CA VAL A 37 0.96 -4.48 -4.13
C VAL A 37 1.44 -3.12 -3.65
N SER A 38 2.01 -2.36 -4.58
CA SER A 38 2.40 -0.96 -4.36
C SER A 38 1.32 0.01 -4.79
N SER A 39 1.36 1.25 -4.29
CA SER A 39 0.48 2.32 -4.77
C SER A 39 0.66 2.60 -6.27
N SER A 40 1.85 2.34 -6.84
CA SER A 40 2.11 2.47 -8.28
C SER A 40 1.35 1.44 -9.10
N THR A 41 1.41 0.18 -8.68
CA THR A 41 0.68 -0.94 -9.30
C THR A 41 -0.83 -0.68 -9.27
N VAL A 42 -1.35 -0.24 -8.13
CA VAL A 42 -2.78 0.08 -7.98
C VAL A 42 -3.16 1.30 -8.82
N ALA A 43 -2.33 2.35 -8.88
CA ALA A 43 -2.62 3.55 -9.67
C ALA A 43 -2.69 3.24 -11.17
N ALA A 44 -1.72 2.48 -11.68
CA ALA A 44 -1.71 2.04 -13.07
C ALA A 44 -2.95 1.18 -13.38
N TYR A 45 -3.26 0.20 -12.52
CA TYR A 45 -4.47 -0.61 -12.63
C TYR A 45 -5.75 0.25 -12.66
N TYR A 46 -5.87 1.22 -11.75
CA TYR A 46 -7.04 2.07 -11.62
C TYR A 46 -7.25 2.95 -12.86
N LEU A 47 -6.18 3.54 -13.39
CA LEU A 47 -6.21 4.34 -14.63
C LEU A 47 -6.75 3.51 -15.81
N LYS A 48 -6.26 2.29 -15.96
CA LYS A 48 -6.65 1.42 -17.09
C LYS A 48 -8.05 0.84 -16.95
N HIS A 49 -8.38 0.30 -15.78
CA HIS A 49 -9.57 -0.55 -15.60
C HIS A 49 -10.76 0.15 -14.95
N LYS A 50 -10.55 1.28 -14.27
CA LYS A 50 -11.63 2.05 -13.63
C LYS A 50 -11.91 3.34 -14.39
N LEU A 51 -10.86 4.07 -14.74
CA LEU A 51 -10.98 5.33 -15.47
C LEU A 51 -10.92 5.16 -17.00
N HIS A 52 -10.56 3.97 -17.49
CA HIS A 52 -10.48 3.66 -18.93
C HIS A 52 -9.65 4.69 -19.71
N VAL A 53 -8.54 5.15 -19.12
CA VAL A 53 -7.66 6.14 -19.73
C VAL A 53 -7.06 5.56 -21.01
N ARG A 54 -7.26 6.26 -22.13
CA ARG A 54 -6.68 5.92 -23.45
C ARG A 54 -5.60 6.91 -23.90
N ASN A 55 -5.60 8.10 -23.32
CA ASN A 55 -4.66 9.16 -23.64
C ASN A 55 -3.38 9.04 -22.80
N LYS A 56 -2.35 9.77 -23.23
CA LYS A 56 -1.10 9.91 -22.49
C LYS A 56 -1.33 10.59 -21.13
N VAL A 57 -0.66 10.09 -20.08
CA VAL A 57 -0.70 10.67 -18.72
C VAL A 57 0.58 11.45 -18.42
N TYR A 58 0.49 12.47 -17.56
CA TYR A 58 1.66 13.13 -16.99
C TYR A 58 1.93 12.57 -15.60
N VAL A 59 3.16 12.13 -15.35
CA VAL A 59 3.59 11.52 -14.09
C VAL A 59 4.35 12.57 -13.27
N ILE A 60 3.92 12.74 -12.03
CA ILE A 60 4.64 13.47 -10.98
C ILE A 60 5.01 12.41 -9.95
N GLY A 61 6.24 11.92 -9.98
CA GLY A 61 6.59 10.70 -9.25
C GLY A 61 7.85 10.00 -9.72
N GLY A 62 8.24 8.98 -8.96
CA GLY A 62 9.43 8.18 -9.23
C GLY A 62 9.25 7.17 -10.37
N PRO A 63 10.35 6.56 -10.84
CA PRO A 63 10.35 5.63 -11.97
C PRO A 63 9.49 4.37 -11.75
N GLY A 64 9.19 4.01 -10.50
CA GLY A 64 8.30 2.89 -10.16
C GLY A 64 6.92 3.01 -10.81
N LEU A 65 6.28 4.18 -10.78
CA LEU A 65 4.98 4.38 -11.42
C LEU A 65 5.08 4.30 -12.95
N GLY A 66 6.13 4.87 -13.52
CA GLY A 66 6.41 4.79 -14.95
C GLY A 66 6.46 3.36 -15.47
N LYS A 67 7.27 2.52 -14.81
CA LYS A 67 7.40 1.09 -15.14
C LYS A 67 6.06 0.36 -15.08
N GLU A 68 5.21 0.66 -14.09
CA GLU A 68 3.89 0.03 -13.97
C GLU A 68 2.90 0.49 -15.05
N LEU A 69 3.01 1.74 -15.53
CA LEU A 69 2.24 2.25 -16.67
C LEU A 69 2.69 1.61 -18.00
N ASP A 70 4.01 1.45 -18.19
CA ASP A 70 4.58 0.78 -19.37
C ASP A 70 4.09 -0.66 -19.49
N LYS A 71 4.11 -1.43 -18.38
CA LYS A 71 3.61 -2.82 -18.33
C LYS A 71 2.18 -2.97 -18.84
N ILE A 72 1.36 -1.93 -18.69
CA ILE A 72 -0.05 -1.97 -19.08
C ILE A 72 -0.35 -1.15 -20.34
N GLY A 73 0.68 -0.62 -21.02
CA GLY A 73 0.56 0.08 -22.29
C GLY A 73 -0.05 1.49 -22.19
N ILE A 74 -0.02 2.13 -21.02
CA ILE A 74 -0.39 3.54 -20.88
C ILE A 74 0.83 4.40 -21.17
N GLN A 75 0.76 5.21 -22.22
CA GLN A 75 1.82 6.18 -22.52
C GLN A 75 1.89 7.24 -21.43
N HIS A 76 3.11 7.63 -21.06
CA HIS A 76 3.34 8.68 -20.08
C HIS A 76 4.49 9.60 -20.48
N VAL A 77 4.55 10.76 -19.82
CA VAL A 77 5.68 11.71 -19.81
C VAL A 77 5.88 12.25 -18.40
N GLY A 78 7.02 12.86 -18.12
CA GLY A 78 7.31 13.43 -16.80
C GLY A 78 7.97 12.47 -15.81
N ILE A 79 8.41 11.28 -16.25
CA ILE A 79 9.27 10.45 -15.41
C ILE A 79 10.61 11.15 -15.23
N GLY A 80 10.92 11.50 -14.00
CA GLY A 80 12.22 12.03 -13.62
C GLY A 80 12.28 12.20 -12.11
N ALA A 81 13.48 12.34 -11.58
CA ALA A 81 13.62 12.96 -10.27
C ALA A 81 13.15 14.41 -10.45
N ASP A 82 11.86 14.65 -10.25
CA ASP A 82 11.43 15.83 -9.53
C ASP A 82 12.51 16.06 -8.46
N HIS A 83 13.25 17.18 -8.52
CA HIS A 83 14.41 17.51 -7.66
C HIS A 83 14.00 17.71 -6.18
N PHE A 84 12.99 16.99 -5.73
CA PHE A 84 12.56 16.81 -4.37
C PHE A 84 13.14 15.47 -3.91
N GLU A 85 14.43 15.45 -3.55
CA GLU A 85 15.09 14.28 -2.97
C GLU A 85 14.41 13.82 -1.65
N ASP A 86 13.57 14.68 -1.06
CA ASP A 86 12.73 14.37 0.10
C ASP A 86 11.28 14.01 -0.29
N TYR A 87 11.08 12.77 -0.74
CA TYR A 87 9.78 12.16 -1.03
C TYR A 87 8.84 11.99 0.19
N HIS A 88 9.15 12.60 1.33
CA HIS A 88 8.37 12.51 2.55
C HIS A 88 6.99 13.19 2.47
N ARG A 89 6.61 13.84 1.37
CA ARG A 89 5.30 14.51 1.25
C ARG A 89 4.67 14.43 -0.14
N ALA A 90 4.39 13.22 -0.64
CA ALA A 90 3.40 13.06 -1.73
C ALA A 90 2.10 13.85 -1.43
N GLY A 91 1.72 13.95 -0.15
CA GLY A 91 0.59 14.77 0.29
C GLY A 91 0.73 16.29 0.08
N SER A 92 1.95 16.84 0.09
CA SER A 92 2.16 18.28 -0.16
C SER A 92 1.98 18.64 -1.62
N VAL A 93 2.58 17.87 -2.52
CA VAL A 93 2.37 18.00 -3.98
C VAL A 93 0.90 17.80 -4.31
N LEU A 94 0.26 16.79 -3.71
CA LEU A 94 -1.18 16.55 -3.85
C LEU A 94 -2.00 17.77 -3.45
N ALA A 95 -1.69 18.39 -2.30
CA ALA A 95 -2.39 19.58 -1.82
C ALA A 95 -2.21 20.77 -2.78
N SER A 96 -0.99 21.00 -3.27
CA SER A 96 -0.70 22.06 -4.24
C SER A 96 -1.47 21.86 -5.56
N VAL A 97 -1.45 20.64 -6.11
CA VAL A 97 -2.18 20.32 -7.35
C VAL A 97 -3.69 20.44 -7.13
N LYS A 98 -4.22 19.99 -5.99
CA LYS A 98 -5.63 20.15 -5.62
C LYS A 98 -6.03 21.63 -5.61
N VAL A 99 -5.27 22.48 -4.94
CA VAL A 99 -5.55 23.92 -4.84
C VAL A 99 -5.47 24.58 -6.22
N ALA A 100 -4.39 24.33 -6.97
CA ALA A 100 -4.18 24.95 -8.28
C ALA A 100 -5.20 24.51 -9.33
N SER A 101 -5.61 23.23 -9.31
CA SER A 101 -6.57 22.69 -10.28
C SER A 101 -8.03 22.90 -9.88
N GLY A 102 -8.32 23.20 -8.61
CA GLY A 102 -9.67 23.24 -8.07
C GLY A 102 -10.39 21.89 -8.08
N ARG A 103 -9.66 20.77 -8.21
CA ARG A 103 -10.21 19.42 -8.34
C ARG A 103 -9.82 18.54 -7.17
N GLU A 104 -10.77 17.73 -6.70
CA GLU A 104 -10.50 16.71 -5.68
C GLU A 104 -9.75 15.52 -6.28
N PRO A 105 -8.60 15.12 -5.70
CA PRO A 105 -7.83 13.99 -6.20
C PRO A 105 -8.42 12.65 -5.75
N ILE A 106 -8.25 11.63 -6.59
CA ILE A 106 -8.52 10.24 -6.22
C ILE A 106 -7.27 9.69 -5.51
N VAL A 107 -7.41 9.39 -4.21
CA VAL A 107 -6.30 8.83 -3.42
C VAL A 107 -6.31 7.30 -3.49
N ILE A 108 -5.20 6.73 -3.96
CA ILE A 108 -5.09 5.30 -4.30
C ILE A 108 -4.65 4.43 -3.12
N GLY A 109 -3.71 4.92 -2.30
CA GLY A 109 -3.10 4.15 -1.22
C GLY A 109 -4.01 3.93 0.00
N LYS A 110 -3.57 3.07 0.92
CA LYS A 110 -4.19 2.89 2.24
C LYS A 110 -4.35 4.26 2.93
N PRO A 111 -5.45 4.53 3.65
CA PRO A 111 -6.56 3.63 3.97
C PRO A 111 -7.74 3.62 2.96
N HIS A 112 -7.51 4.03 1.71
CA HIS A 112 -8.58 4.31 0.74
C HIS A 112 -9.05 3.05 0.00
N ARG A 113 -10.25 3.11 -0.59
CA ARG A 113 -10.91 1.98 -1.27
C ARG A 113 -10.18 1.44 -2.52
N PRO A 114 -9.45 2.23 -3.34
CA PRO A 114 -8.86 1.71 -4.58
C PRO A 114 -7.93 0.51 -4.39
N ILE A 115 -7.11 0.48 -3.33
CA ILE A 115 -6.25 -0.67 -3.03
C ILE A 115 -7.04 -1.91 -2.62
N LEU A 116 -8.14 -1.76 -1.86
CA LEU A 116 -9.05 -2.88 -1.58
C LEU A 116 -9.65 -3.42 -2.88
N THR A 117 -10.12 -2.54 -3.77
CA THR A 117 -10.68 -2.94 -5.06
C THR A 117 -9.68 -3.77 -5.86
N TYR A 118 -8.42 -3.34 -5.93
CA TYR A 118 -7.35 -4.11 -6.55
C TYR A 118 -7.17 -5.48 -5.90
N LEU A 119 -7.02 -5.52 -4.57
CA LEU A 119 -6.79 -6.77 -3.83
C LEU A 119 -7.94 -7.77 -4.01
N LYS A 120 -9.20 -7.31 -4.02
CA LYS A 120 -10.36 -8.16 -4.27
C LYS A 120 -10.39 -8.70 -5.70
N GLU A 121 -10.15 -7.83 -6.68
CA GLU A 121 -10.29 -8.19 -8.11
C GLU A 121 -9.10 -8.98 -8.65
N LYS A 122 -7.90 -8.78 -8.09
CA LYS A 122 -6.67 -9.45 -8.56
C LYS A 122 -6.20 -10.59 -7.68
N LEU A 123 -6.36 -10.48 -6.36
CA LEU A 123 -5.88 -11.51 -5.44
C LEU A 123 -7.02 -12.31 -4.80
N GLY A 124 -8.28 -12.00 -5.15
CA GLY A 124 -9.45 -12.69 -4.60
C GLY A 124 -9.61 -12.47 -3.09
N LEU A 125 -9.14 -11.34 -2.57
CA LEU A 125 -9.18 -11.02 -1.15
C LEU A 125 -10.63 -11.03 -0.62
N ASP A 126 -10.87 -11.80 0.43
CA ASP A 126 -12.11 -11.78 1.22
C ASP A 126 -11.84 -11.07 2.55
N PRO A 127 -12.38 -9.86 2.78
CA PRO A 127 -12.11 -9.10 4.00
C PRO A 127 -12.42 -9.88 5.29
N SER A 128 -13.50 -10.68 5.28
CA SER A 128 -13.93 -11.44 6.47
C SER A 128 -12.96 -12.55 6.88
N LYS A 129 -12.04 -12.92 5.97
CA LYS A 129 -11.03 -13.97 6.17
C LYS A 129 -9.60 -13.43 6.10
N THR A 130 -9.44 -12.11 6.13
CA THR A 130 -8.13 -11.47 5.95
C THR A 130 -7.72 -10.71 7.21
N LEU A 131 -6.47 -10.91 7.61
CA LEU A 131 -5.79 -10.13 8.64
C LEU A 131 -4.86 -9.11 7.97
N MET A 132 -5.12 -7.82 8.20
CA MET A 132 -4.19 -6.74 7.86
C MET A 132 -3.22 -6.55 9.02
N THR A 133 -1.93 -6.67 8.74
CA THR A 133 -0.87 -6.41 9.71
C THR A 133 -0.05 -5.20 9.29
N GLY A 134 0.19 -4.28 10.21
CA GLY A 134 0.98 -3.07 9.95
C GLY A 134 1.32 -2.33 11.23
N ASP A 135 2.06 -1.24 11.10
CA ASP A 135 2.63 -0.49 12.23
C ASP A 135 2.06 0.92 12.38
N THR A 136 1.16 1.34 11.48
CA THR A 136 0.68 2.73 11.42
C THR A 136 -0.85 2.79 11.54
N LEU A 137 -1.37 3.45 12.59
CA LEU A 137 -2.82 3.54 12.84
C LEU A 137 -3.59 4.19 11.69
N ALA A 138 -3.10 5.34 11.20
CA ALA A 138 -3.79 6.16 10.21
C ALA A 138 -3.89 5.49 8.82
N THR A 139 -3.04 4.50 8.54
CA THR A 139 -3.01 3.79 7.25
C THR A 139 -3.43 2.34 7.39
N ASP A 140 -2.73 1.52 8.17
CA ASP A 140 -2.93 0.07 8.15
C ASP A 140 -4.15 -0.34 8.96
N ILE A 141 -4.24 0.14 10.20
CA ILE A 141 -5.38 -0.16 11.07
C ILE A 141 -6.64 0.53 10.52
N ALA A 142 -6.53 1.80 10.13
CA ALA A 142 -7.61 2.50 9.44
C ALA A 142 -8.08 1.76 8.16
N PHE A 143 -7.17 1.21 7.36
CA PHE A 143 -7.54 0.41 6.18
C PHE A 143 -8.34 -0.83 6.59
N ALA A 144 -7.84 -1.57 7.58
CA ALA A 144 -8.48 -2.79 8.05
C ALA A 144 -9.90 -2.51 8.57
N LYS A 145 -10.04 -1.56 9.50
CA LYS A 145 -11.31 -1.21 10.13
C LYS A 145 -12.34 -0.67 9.13
N ARG A 146 -11.92 0.20 8.20
CA ARG A 146 -12.82 0.78 7.18
C ARG A 146 -13.36 -0.26 6.19
N HIS A 147 -12.62 -1.33 5.96
CA HIS A 147 -12.93 -2.31 4.90
C HIS A 147 -13.31 -3.69 5.45
N GLY A 148 -13.46 -3.83 6.77
CA GLY A 148 -13.94 -5.04 7.42
C GLY A 148 -12.92 -6.18 7.46
N LEU A 149 -11.63 -5.86 7.49
CA LEU A 149 -10.56 -6.84 7.75
C LEU A 149 -10.29 -6.89 9.25
N ALA A 150 -9.85 -8.05 9.74
CA ALA A 150 -9.20 -8.12 11.05
C ALA A 150 -7.90 -7.30 11.00
N SER A 151 -7.51 -6.70 12.12
CA SER A 151 -6.36 -5.81 12.22
C SER A 151 -5.40 -6.23 13.32
N MET A 152 -4.10 -6.28 12.99
CA MET A 152 -3.04 -6.47 13.97
C MET A 152 -2.01 -5.34 13.84
N LEU A 153 -1.79 -4.62 14.94
CA LEU A 153 -0.73 -3.62 15.04
C LEU A 153 0.58 -4.27 15.49
N VAL A 154 1.66 -4.09 14.73
CA VAL A 154 3.01 -4.46 15.17
C VAL A 154 3.74 -3.24 15.75
N LEU A 155 4.23 -3.39 16.98
CA LEU A 155 4.82 -2.30 17.76
C LEU A 155 6.32 -2.06 17.45
N SER A 156 6.88 -2.77 16.47
CA SER A 156 8.27 -2.62 16.04
C SER A 156 8.50 -1.41 15.09
N GLY A 157 7.47 -0.63 14.81
CA GLY A 157 7.48 0.44 13.80
C GLY A 157 7.02 1.80 14.34
N ASN A 158 6.18 2.50 13.58
CA ASN A 158 5.88 3.92 13.80
C ASN A 158 4.94 4.23 14.97
N THR A 159 4.05 3.30 15.35
CA THR A 159 3.02 3.53 16.38
C THR A 159 3.43 2.89 17.71
N THR A 160 3.26 3.64 18.80
CA THR A 160 3.46 3.17 20.19
C THR A 160 2.14 2.74 20.85
N LEU A 161 2.22 2.02 21.98
CA LEU A 161 1.03 1.70 22.78
C LEU A 161 0.34 2.95 23.35
N GLU A 162 1.08 4.03 23.57
CA GLU A 162 0.50 5.29 24.03
C GLU A 162 -0.35 5.93 22.94
N ASP A 163 0.12 5.90 21.68
CA ASP A 163 -0.67 6.35 20.53
C ASP A 163 -1.99 5.57 20.40
N VAL A 164 -1.96 4.26 20.66
CA VAL A 164 -3.17 3.41 20.66
C VAL A 164 -4.15 3.84 21.76
N LYS A 165 -3.65 4.13 22.98
CA LYS A 165 -4.50 4.58 24.10
C LYS A 165 -5.13 5.95 23.83
N ASN A 166 -4.42 6.81 23.12
CA ASN A 166 -4.88 8.15 22.76
C ASN A 166 -5.69 8.19 21.45
N ALA A 167 -5.71 7.09 20.70
CA ALA A 167 -6.45 6.99 19.46
C ALA A 167 -7.97 6.90 19.69
N ARG A 168 -8.73 7.30 18.67
CA ARG A 168 -10.17 7.06 18.64
C ARG A 168 -10.43 5.55 18.67
N THR A 169 -11.49 5.13 19.34
CA THR A 169 -11.91 3.73 19.42
C THR A 169 -12.10 3.07 18.05
N GLU A 170 -12.49 3.84 17.03
CA GLU A 170 -12.60 3.40 15.64
C GLU A 170 -11.26 2.97 15.00
N LEU A 171 -10.14 3.42 15.56
CA LEU A 171 -8.78 3.08 15.14
C LEU A 171 -8.10 2.11 16.11
N SER A 172 -8.82 1.58 17.10
CA SER A 172 -8.28 0.53 17.96
C SER A 172 -8.07 -0.75 17.15
N PRO A 173 -6.85 -1.32 17.13
CA PRO A 173 -6.59 -2.57 16.44
C PRO A 173 -7.26 -3.73 17.18
N ASP A 174 -7.62 -4.80 16.47
CA ASP A 174 -8.23 -5.99 17.07
C ASP A 174 -7.19 -6.78 17.87
N TYR A 175 -5.93 -6.75 17.42
CA TYR A 175 -4.78 -7.38 18.07
C TYR A 175 -3.57 -6.45 18.04
N TYR A 176 -2.62 -6.64 18.95
CA TYR A 176 -1.29 -6.05 18.85
C TYR A 176 -0.22 -7.08 19.19
N ALA A 177 0.95 -6.94 18.58
CA ALA A 177 2.10 -7.80 18.79
C ALA A 177 3.39 -6.99 18.77
N ASN A 178 4.42 -7.48 19.46
CA ASN A 178 5.74 -6.80 19.46
C ASN A 178 6.44 -6.93 18.10
N SER A 179 6.15 -8.00 17.35
CA SER A 179 6.74 -8.24 16.02
C SER A 179 5.88 -9.21 15.21
N LEU A 180 6.19 -9.35 13.92
CA LEU A 180 5.59 -10.36 13.04
C LEU A 180 5.90 -11.80 13.48
N LYS A 181 6.93 -12.03 14.30
CA LYS A 181 7.29 -13.36 14.80
C LYS A 181 6.13 -14.04 15.54
N THR A 182 5.30 -13.25 16.22
CA THR A 182 4.12 -13.76 16.94
C THR A 182 3.15 -14.51 16.02
N LEU A 183 3.08 -14.18 14.73
CA LEU A 183 2.26 -14.94 13.78
C LEU A 183 2.80 -16.36 13.57
N CYS A 184 4.12 -16.54 13.54
CA CYS A 184 4.74 -17.86 13.43
C CYS A 184 4.52 -18.68 14.72
N GLU A 185 4.62 -18.03 15.88
CA GLU A 185 4.40 -18.67 17.20
C GLU A 185 2.96 -19.16 17.36
N LEU A 186 1.96 -18.38 16.90
CA LEU A 186 0.54 -18.75 16.96
C LEU A 186 0.17 -19.93 16.05
N GLU A 187 0.92 -20.13 14.96
CA GLU A 187 0.72 -21.26 14.04
C GLU A 187 1.49 -22.51 14.48
N GLY A 188 2.24 -22.46 15.59
CA GLY A 188 3.04 -23.57 16.10
C GLY A 188 4.30 -23.86 15.27
N GLU A 189 4.85 -22.84 14.59
CA GLU A 189 6.01 -22.98 13.71
C GLU A 189 7.36 -22.69 14.40
N ILE A 190 7.38 -22.47 15.72
CA ILE A 190 8.60 -22.36 16.56
C ILE A 190 8.33 -22.98 17.93
#